data_AF-A0A2M6W8T6-F1
#
_entry.id   AF-A0A2M6W8T6-F1
#
_cell.length_a   1.000
_cell.length_b   1.000
_cell.length_c   1.000
_cell.angle_alpha   90.00
_cell.angle_beta   90.00
_cell.angle_gamma   90.00
#
_symmetry.space_group_name_H-M   'P 1'
#
loop_
_entity.id
_entity.type
_entity.pdbx_description
1 polymer ?
#
loop_
_entity_poly.entity_id
_entity_poly.type
_entity_poly.pdbx_seq_one_letter_code
_entity_poly.pdbx_strand_id
1 'polypeptide(L)'
;MIELINLESSGCVSGGVVTFSCIPFILQNVVNFLVGFASIVAVFMLVFAGFKMAWARGDMQKVADARKIIIFTLIGLFLVYASFVLVNILATSTGVTQLAPKP
;
A
#
# COMPACT_ATOMS: atom_id res chain seq x y z
N MET A 1 17.11 -3.73 3.73
CA MET A 1 17.50 -2.69 2.75
C MET A 1 16.23 -2.32 2.03
N ILE A 2 15.52 -1.35 2.59
CA ILE A 2 14.23 -0.87 2.11
C ILE A 2 14.58 0.10 0.99
N GLU A 3 14.27 -0.26 -0.25
CA GLU A 3 14.45 0.66 -1.36
C GLU A 3 13.66 1.93 -1.08
N LEU A 4 14.40 3.03 -1.08
CA LEU A 4 13.85 4.35 -1.25
C LEU A 4 13.17 4.37 -2.61
N ILE A 5 11.84 4.30 -2.61
CA ILE A 5 11.07 4.71 -3.78
C ILE A 5 11.40 6.18 -4.00
N ASN A 6 12.15 6.36 -5.09
CA ASN A 6 12.75 7.58 -5.59
C ASN A 6 11.76 8.74 -5.58
N LEU A 7 12.21 9.84 -4.99
CA LEU A 7 11.70 11.18 -5.24
C LEU A 7 12.22 11.63 -6.59
N GLU A 8 11.48 11.38 -7.67
CA GLU A 8 11.61 12.22 -8.86
C GLU A 8 10.79 13.49 -8.61
N SER A 9 11.38 14.42 -7.88
CA SER A 9 10.92 15.80 -7.80
C SER A 9 11.41 16.56 -9.04
N SER A 10 10.68 16.50 -10.15
CA SER A 10 11.00 17.34 -11.32
C SER A 10 9.77 17.75 -12.12
N GLY A 11 8.81 18.42 -11.46
CA GLY A 11 7.79 19.17 -12.22
C GLY A 11 6.67 19.83 -11.43
N CYS A 12 6.48 19.50 -10.16
CA CYS A 12 5.27 19.90 -9.43
C CYS A 12 5.22 21.39 -9.00
N VAL A 13 6.32 22.13 -9.10
CA VAL A 13 6.33 23.59 -8.88
C VAL A 13 6.91 24.26 -10.11
N SER A 14 6.02 24.73 -10.99
CA SER A 14 6.37 25.62 -12.08
C SER A 14 5.76 26.99 -11.78
N GLY A 15 6.62 27.98 -11.50
CA GLY A 15 6.21 29.39 -11.42
C GLY A 15 5.44 29.83 -10.16
N GLY A 16 5.55 29.13 -9.02
CA GLY A 16 5.00 29.62 -7.75
C GLY A 16 3.49 29.39 -7.54
N VAL A 17 2.87 28.51 -8.33
CA VAL A 17 1.50 28.01 -8.09
C VAL A 17 1.48 26.50 -7.91
N VAL A 18 0.65 26.01 -6.99
CA VAL A 18 0.47 24.59 -6.68
C VAL A 18 -0.50 23.99 -7.71
N THR A 19 0.00 23.25 -8.70
CA THR A 19 -0.86 22.52 -9.66
C THR A 19 -1.47 21.27 -8.99
N PHE A 20 -2.67 20.85 -9.44
CA PHE A 20 -3.33 19.61 -8.98
C PHE A 20 -2.50 18.34 -9.21
N SER A 21 -1.44 18.41 -10.01
CA SER A 21 -0.44 17.34 -10.20
C SER A 21 0.43 17.09 -8.94
N CYS A 22 0.38 17.95 -7.93
CA CYS A 22 1.11 17.78 -6.66
C CYS A 22 0.43 16.83 -5.67
N ILE A 23 -0.91 16.69 -5.72
CA ILE A 23 -1.68 15.82 -4.82
C ILE A 23 -1.19 14.37 -4.82
N PRO A 24 -0.97 13.71 -5.98
CA PRO A 24 -0.51 12.33 -6.00
C PRO A 24 0.89 12.16 -5.41
N PHE A 25 1.76 13.18 -5.49
CA PHE A 25 3.13 13.13 -4.97
C PHE A 25 3.18 13.10 -3.44
N ILE A 26 2.43 13.98 -2.78
CA ILE A 26 2.34 14.01 -1.31
C ILE A 26 1.70 12.71 -0.79
N LEU A 27 0.63 12.25 -1.47
CA LEU A 27 -0.02 10.99 -1.15
C LEU A 27 0.93 9.80 -1.31
N GLN A 28 1.71 9.72 -2.39
CA GLN A 28 2.67 8.64 -2.59
C GLN A 28 3.72 8.58 -1.50
N ASN A 29 4.26 9.72 -1.05
CA ASN A 29 5.24 9.74 0.02
C ASN A 29 4.66 9.20 1.35
N VAL A 30 3.44 9.64 1.70
CA VAL A 30 2.75 9.17 2.92
C VAL A 30 2.38 7.69 2.81
N VAL A 31 1.86 7.26 1.66
CA VAL A 31 1.47 5.86 1.41
C VAL A 31 2.68 4.94 1.43
N ASN A 32 3.81 5.30 0.82
CA ASN A 32 5.03 4.49 0.86
C ASN A 32 5.57 4.31 2.28
N PHE A 33 5.53 5.37 3.09
CA PHE A 33 5.91 5.27 4.49
C PHE A 33 4.98 4.34 5.28
N LEU A 34 3.66 4.48 5.10
CA LEU A 34 2.66 3.61 5.74
C LEU A 34 2.77 2.15 5.28
N VAL A 35 2.93 1.90 3.99
CA VAL A 35 3.01 0.56 3.41
C VAL A 35 4.30 -0.14 3.86
N GLY A 36 5.44 0.56 3.91
CA GLY A 36 6.68 0.02 4.45
C GLY A 36 6.52 -0.43 5.91
N PHE A 37 5.90 0.41 6.75
CA PHE A 37 5.65 0.08 8.16
C PHE A 37 4.60 -1.04 8.32
N ALA A 38 3.52 -0.98 7.57
CA ALA A 38 2.43 -1.97 7.59
C ALA A 38 2.91 -3.36 7.15
N SER A 39 3.84 -3.43 6.19
CA SER A 39 4.41 -4.69 5.71
C SER A 39 5.15 -5.45 6.82
N ILE A 40 5.95 -4.75 7.61
CA ILE A 40 6.67 -5.33 8.75
C ILE A 40 5.68 -5.83 9.79
N VAL A 41 4.69 -5.00 10.16
CA VAL A 41 3.66 -5.37 11.13
C VAL A 41 2.82 -6.56 10.65
N ALA A 42 2.49 -6.63 9.37
CA ALA A 42 1.73 -7.71 8.77
C ALA A 42 2.47 -9.05 8.88
N VAL A 43 3.78 -9.08 8.59
CA VAL A 43 4.60 -10.29 8.75
C VAL A 43 4.64 -10.75 10.21
N PHE A 44 4.80 -9.81 11.15
CA PHE A 44 4.76 -10.12 12.58
C PHE A 44 3.42 -10.72 13.02
N MET A 45 2.29 -10.14 12.57
CA MET A 45 0.95 -10.69 12.84
C MET A 45 0.75 -12.07 12.23
N LEU A 46 1.28 -12.30 11.02
CA LEU A 46 1.22 -13.60 10.34
C LEU A 46 1.96 -14.68 11.14
N VAL A 47 3.18 -14.38 11.60
CA VAL A 47 3.97 -15.27 12.45
C VAL A 47 3.24 -15.54 13.77
N PHE A 48 2.72 -14.51 14.43
CA PHE A 48 1.99 -14.66 15.68
C PHE A 48 0.71 -15.51 15.53
N ALA A 49 -0.03 -15.32 14.43
CA ALA A 49 -1.20 -16.14 14.11
C ALA A 49 -0.82 -17.60 13.80
N GLY A 50 0.28 -17.81 13.08
CA GLY A 50 0.83 -19.14 12.80
C GLY A 50 1.20 -19.89 14.08
N PHE A 51 1.92 -19.23 15.00
CA PHE A 51 2.24 -19.81 16.31
C PHE A 51 0.98 -20.06 17.14
N LYS A 52 -0.01 -19.16 17.14
CA LYS A 52 -1.29 -19.37 17.83
C LYS A 52 -2.03 -20.62 17.34
N MET A 53 -1.95 -20.96 16.04
CA MET A 53 -2.48 -22.22 15.52
C MET A 53 -1.65 -23.43 15.93
N ALA A 54 -0.32 -23.34 15.84
CA ALA A 54 0.58 -24.46 16.14
C ALA A 54 0.54 -24.87 17.63
N TRP A 55 0.35 -23.90 18.54
CA TRP A 55 0.23 -24.14 19.97
C TRP A 55 -1.19 -24.44 20.44
N ALA A 56 -2.19 -24.38 19.55
CA ALA A 56 -3.55 -24.82 19.83
C ALA A 56 -3.57 -26.36 19.85
N ARG A 57 -3.19 -26.96 20.99
CA ARG A 57 -3.23 -28.41 21.26
C ARG A 57 -4.68 -28.96 21.32
N GLY A 58 -5.45 -28.81 20.25
CA GLY A 58 -6.81 -29.36 20.12
C GLY A 58 -7.96 -28.45 20.55
N ASP A 59 -7.70 -27.20 20.96
CA ASP A 59 -8.74 -26.22 21.28
C ASP A 59 -9.26 -25.55 20.00
N MET A 60 -10.50 -25.88 19.61
CA MET A 60 -11.14 -25.34 18.40
C MET A 60 -11.25 -23.81 18.42
N GLN A 61 -11.33 -23.19 19.60
CA GLN A 61 -11.51 -21.74 19.72
C GLN A 61 -10.23 -21.00 19.31
N LYS A 62 -9.06 -21.51 19.70
CA LYS A 62 -7.76 -20.93 19.34
C LYS A 62 -7.45 -21.06 17.85
N VAL A 63 -7.86 -22.17 17.25
CA VAL A 63 -7.73 -22.39 15.79
C VAL A 63 -8.66 -21.46 15.02
N ALA A 64 -9.92 -21.29 15.47
CA ALA A 64 -10.89 -20.40 14.83
C ALA A 64 -10.43 -18.93 14.87
N ASP A 65 -9.92 -18.47 16.01
CA ASP A 65 -9.37 -17.12 16.14
C ASP A 65 -8.18 -16.87 15.21
N ALA A 66 -7.24 -17.81 15.16
CA ALA A 66 -6.06 -17.63 14.34
C ALA A 66 -6.37 -17.68 12.83
N ARG A 67 -7.36 -18.48 12.41
CA ARG A 67 -7.90 -18.42 11.04
C ARG A 67 -8.49 -17.05 10.71
N LYS A 68 -9.25 -16.45 11.63
CA LYS A 68 -9.77 -15.08 11.43
C LYS A 68 -8.63 -14.09 11.23
N ILE A 69 -7.60 -14.13 12.08
CA ILE A 69 -6.44 -13.23 11.99
C ILE A 69 -5.75 -13.38 10.62
N ILE A 70 -5.54 -14.61 10.14
CA ILE A 70 -4.94 -14.85 8.83
C ILE A 70 -5.79 -14.30 7.69
N ILE A 71 -7.10 -14.54 7.73
CA ILE A 71 -8.03 -14.06 6.69
C ILE A 71 -8.03 -12.52 6.66
N PHE A 72 -8.11 -11.86 7.82
CA PHE A 72 -8.03 -10.40 7.91
C PHE A 72 -6.69 -9.85 7.41
N THR A 73 -5.58 -10.53 7.73
CA THR A 73 -4.24 -10.14 7.27
C THR A 73 -4.11 -10.28 5.75
N LEU A 74 -4.62 -11.37 5.17
CA LEU A 74 -4.63 -11.58 3.72
C LEU A 74 -5.47 -10.51 3.01
N ILE A 75 -6.67 -10.20 3.54
CA ILE A 75 -7.56 -9.20 2.94
C ILE A 75 -6.92 -7.82 2.95
N GLY A 76 -6.26 -7.42 4.05
CA GLY A 76 -5.56 -6.14 4.13
C GLY A 76 -4.42 -6.04 3.11
N LEU A 77 -3.60 -7.09 3.00
CA LEU A 77 -2.51 -7.12 2.02
C LEU A 77 -3.03 -7.13 0.57
N PHE A 78 -4.09 -7.90 0.32
CA PHE A 78 -4.71 -7.98 -1.00
C PHE A 78 -5.36 -6.66 -1.43
N LEU A 79 -5.98 -5.93 -0.50
CA LEU A 79 -6.62 -4.64 -0.78
C LEU A 79 -5.61 -3.59 -1.27
N VAL A 80 -4.42 -3.55 -0.64
CA VAL A 80 -3.33 -2.66 -1.08
C VAL A 80 -2.91 -3.00 -2.50
N TYR A 81 -2.71 -4.30 -2.79
CA TYR A 81 -2.34 -4.76 -4.12
C TYR A 81 -3.41 -4.44 -5.18
N ALA A 82 -4.68 -4.65 -4.85
CA ALA A 82 -5.81 -4.32 -5.71
C ALA A 82 -5.89 -2.83 -6.02
N SER A 83 -5.56 -1.95 -5.06
CA SER A 83 -5.54 -0.50 -5.27
C SER A 83 -4.55 -0.09 -6.35
N PHE A 84 -3.33 -0.64 -6.35
CA PHE A 84 -2.33 -0.35 -7.39
C PHE A 84 -2.83 -0.72 -8.79
N VAL A 85 -3.45 -1.89 -8.92
CA VAL A 85 -4.03 -2.34 -10.21
C VAL A 85 -5.13 -1.38 -10.66
N LEU A 86 -6.03 -0.99 -9.77
CA LEU A 86 -7.11 -0.04 -10.08
C LEU A 86 -6.57 1.33 -10.52
N VAL A 87 -5.55 1.86 -9.83
CA VAL A 87 -4.94 3.15 -10.18
C VAL A 87 -4.30 3.10 -11.58
N ASN A 88 -3.60 2.01 -11.91
CA ASN A 88 -2.98 1.85 -13.24
C ASN A 88 -4.03 1.76 -14.36
N ILE A 89 -5.16 1.09 -14.10
CA ILE A 89 -6.28 1.02 -15.04
C ILE A 89 -6.88 2.42 -15.24
N LEU A 90 -7.11 3.17 -14.17
CA LEU A 90 -7.63 4.54 -14.26
C LEU A 90 -6.67 5.50 -14.96
N ALA A 91 -5.36 5.38 -14.70
CA ALA A 91 -4.33 6.19 -15.35
C ALA A 91 -4.25 5.92 -16.86
N THR A 92 -4.44 4.67 -17.27
CA THR A 92 -4.46 4.30 -18.69
C THR A 92 -5.74 4.76 -19.38
N SER A 93 -6.88 4.70 -18.67
CA SER A 93 -8.18 5.10 -19.22
C SER A 93 -8.43 6.61 -19.25
N THR A 94 -7.73 7.41 -18.44
CA THR A 94 -7.99 8.87 -18.35
C THR A 94 -7.28 9.73 -19.38
N GLY A 95 -6.35 9.20 -20.19
CA GLY A 95 -5.89 9.85 -21.44
C GLY A 95 -5.38 11.30 -21.32
N VAL A 96 -5.04 11.79 -20.13
CA VAL A 96 -4.64 13.19 -19.89
C VAL A 96 -3.15 13.38 -20.20
N THR A 97 -2.82 13.32 -21.47
CA THR A 97 -1.59 13.88 -22.07
C THR A 97 -1.71 15.39 -22.36
N GLN A 98 -2.75 16.09 -21.87
CA GLN A 98 -3.06 17.49 -22.21
C GLN A 98 -2.92 18.51 -21.08
N LEU A 99 -2.15 18.24 -20.03
CA LEU A 99 -1.78 19.27 -19.03
C LEU A 99 -0.27 19.55 -18.99
N ALA A 100 0.49 19.00 -19.93
CA ALA A 100 1.83 19.49 -20.25
C ALA A 100 1.72 20.54 -21.35
N PRO A 101 1.76 21.85 -21.06
CA PRO A 101 2.37 22.76 -22.01
C PRO A 101 3.83 22.28 -22.22
N LYS A 102 4.13 21.78 -23.42
CA LYS A 102 5.48 21.71 -23.98
C LYS A 102 5.75 23.09 -24.58
N PRO A 103 6.92 23.74 -24.45
CA PRO A 103 8.15 23.41 -23.71
C PRO A 103 8.27 24.03 -22.32
#